data_AF-A0A4Q6BMV4-F1
#
_entry.id   AF-A0A4Q6BMV4-F1
#
_cell.length_a   1.000
_cell.length_b   1.000
_cell.length_c   1.000
_cell.angle_alpha   90.00
_cell.angle_beta   90.00
_cell.angle_gamma   90.00
#
_symmetry.space_group_name_H-M   'P 1'
#
loop_
_entity.id
_entity.type
_entity.pdbx_description
1 polymer ?
#
loop_
_entity_poly.entity_id
_entity_poly.type
_entity_poly.pdbx_seq_one_letter_code
_entity_poly.pdbx_strand_id
1 'polypeptide(L)'
;MSKTPPATGATSNRKRLFGTDGIRGTANQYPMTPDIVLKVGQAMGHILMRDPARAGRHAKVVIGKDTRLSGYMVELALTSGLNSMGVHVELLGPLPTPGIGFVTRNMRADAGIVISASHNAFMDNGIKIFGADGYKIPDSVEREIEALVCDTDMNPFLAGMNDIGRSKRIDDADGRYIVYAKNAFPLEYTLDGMRIVLDCANGASYKVAPAIFQELGAEVIVLGNTPNGFNINDKAGALYPARVAEAVLQYRADVGISLDGDADRVVMVDDKGNVVNGDHILAIAALHLKDRGTLRKNTVVATQMSNFGLDKLMKENGIAVVRTDVGDKYVVEEMRKNNYCLGGEQSGHI
;
A
#
# COMPACT_ATOMS: atom_id res chain seq x y z
N MET A 1 -10.31 -26.14 -58.91
CA MET A 1 -10.74 -25.12 -57.92
C MET A 1 -10.84 -25.79 -56.56
N SER A 2 -9.77 -25.77 -55.77
CA SER A 2 -9.72 -26.33 -54.41
C SER A 2 -9.53 -25.13 -53.46
N LYS A 3 -10.56 -24.82 -52.67
CA LYS A 3 -10.50 -23.77 -51.65
C LYS A 3 -9.99 -24.39 -50.34
N THR A 4 -8.76 -24.07 -49.99
CA THR A 4 -8.21 -24.25 -48.64
C THR A 4 -8.93 -23.26 -47.70
N PRO A 5 -9.42 -23.66 -46.52
CA PRO A 5 -9.98 -22.71 -45.55
C PRO A 5 -8.85 -21.88 -44.92
N PRO A 6 -9.13 -20.63 -44.46
CA PRO A 6 -8.12 -19.82 -43.83
C PRO A 6 -7.77 -20.39 -42.45
N ALA A 7 -6.47 -20.44 -42.15
CA ALA A 7 -5.96 -20.73 -40.83
C ALA A 7 -6.51 -19.69 -39.83
N THR A 8 -7.28 -20.16 -38.86
CA THR A 8 -7.71 -19.36 -37.71
C THR A 8 -6.47 -19.06 -36.87
N GLY A 9 -5.97 -17.84 -36.98
CA GLY A 9 -5.00 -17.29 -36.05
C GLY A 9 -5.65 -17.16 -34.67
N ALA A 10 -5.43 -18.14 -33.80
CA ALA A 10 -5.67 -18.00 -32.38
C ALA A 10 -4.49 -17.21 -31.78
N THR A 11 -4.50 -15.89 -31.93
CA THR A 11 -3.77 -15.04 -31.00
C THR A 11 -4.52 -15.11 -29.67
N SER A 12 -4.07 -16.02 -28.81
CA SER A 12 -4.42 -16.04 -27.39
C SER A 12 -4.18 -14.64 -26.83
N ASN A 13 -5.25 -13.87 -26.67
CA ASN A 13 -5.22 -12.54 -26.10
C ASN A 13 -4.99 -12.71 -24.59
N ARG A 14 -3.73 -12.96 -24.20
CA ARG A 14 -3.30 -13.12 -22.80
C ARG A 14 -3.69 -11.85 -22.04
N LYS A 15 -4.70 -11.93 -21.20
CA LYS A 15 -5.12 -10.79 -20.39
C LYS A 15 -4.19 -10.68 -19.19
N ARG A 16 -3.28 -9.71 -19.24
CA ARG A 16 -2.37 -9.34 -18.15
C ARG A 16 -3.14 -9.12 -16.83
N LEU A 17 -2.65 -9.66 -15.72
CA LEU A 17 -3.24 -9.54 -14.38
C LEU A 17 -2.62 -8.36 -13.62
N PHE A 18 -1.29 -8.19 -13.69
CA PHE A 18 -0.57 -7.14 -12.98
C PHE A 18 -0.56 -5.82 -13.76
N GLY A 19 -0.97 -4.75 -13.09
CA GLY A 19 -0.87 -3.37 -13.54
C GLY A 19 0.40 -2.69 -13.02
N THR A 20 0.31 -1.38 -12.78
CA THR A 20 1.42 -0.59 -12.22
C THR A 20 1.63 -0.81 -10.73
N ASP A 21 0.60 -1.26 -10.02
CA ASP A 21 0.59 -1.42 -8.57
C ASP A 21 -0.24 -2.65 -8.16
N GLY A 22 0.27 -3.82 -8.52
CA GLY A 22 -0.36 -5.11 -8.26
C GLY A 22 -1.51 -5.46 -9.23
N ILE A 23 -2.35 -6.40 -8.81
CA ILE A 23 -3.56 -6.81 -9.54
C ILE A 23 -4.69 -5.87 -9.10
N ARG A 24 -5.44 -5.28 -10.03
CA ARG A 24 -6.54 -4.36 -9.72
C ARG A 24 -7.71 -4.55 -10.67
N GLY A 25 -8.93 -4.37 -10.16
CA GLY A 25 -10.14 -4.36 -10.97
C GLY A 25 -11.41 -4.26 -10.13
N THR A 26 -12.55 -4.18 -10.80
CA THR A 26 -13.85 -4.23 -10.13
C THR A 26 -14.03 -5.58 -9.47
N ALA A 27 -14.33 -5.57 -8.16
CA ALA A 27 -14.49 -6.78 -7.38
C ALA A 27 -15.58 -7.68 -7.98
N ASN A 28 -15.33 -8.99 -7.96
CA ASN A 28 -16.22 -10.01 -8.52
C ASN A 28 -16.37 -9.94 -10.06
N GLN A 29 -15.46 -9.25 -10.74
CA GLN A 29 -15.28 -9.27 -12.19
C GLN A 29 -13.82 -9.55 -12.51
N TYR A 30 -13.52 -10.07 -13.70
CA TYR A 30 -12.12 -10.33 -14.08
C TYR A 30 -11.29 -9.02 -14.02
N PRO A 31 -10.06 -9.02 -13.45
CA PRO A 31 -9.33 -10.17 -12.89
C PRO A 31 -9.57 -10.45 -11.39
N MET A 32 -10.47 -9.73 -10.74
CA MET A 32 -10.77 -9.81 -9.29
C MET A 32 -11.94 -10.77 -8.95
N THR A 33 -12.01 -11.92 -9.61
CA THR A 33 -12.97 -12.99 -9.27
C THR A 33 -12.39 -13.95 -8.23
N PRO A 34 -13.21 -14.59 -7.37
CA PRO A 34 -12.72 -15.50 -6.32
C PRO A 34 -11.82 -16.64 -6.84
N ASP A 35 -12.11 -17.19 -8.00
CA ASP A 35 -11.36 -18.29 -8.60
C ASP A 35 -9.96 -17.85 -9.07
N ILE A 36 -9.83 -16.66 -9.67
CA ILE A 36 -8.54 -16.08 -10.05
C ILE A 36 -7.72 -15.76 -8.79
N VAL A 37 -8.37 -15.18 -7.78
CA VAL A 37 -7.72 -14.84 -6.51
C VAL A 37 -7.21 -16.09 -5.78
N LEU A 38 -7.97 -17.19 -5.79
CA LEU A 38 -7.53 -18.49 -5.28
C LEU A 38 -6.25 -18.96 -6.00
N LYS A 39 -6.25 -18.89 -7.34
CA LYS A 39 -5.09 -19.27 -8.16
C LYS A 39 -3.88 -18.38 -7.91
N VAL A 40 -4.07 -17.08 -7.68
CA VAL A 40 -2.99 -16.16 -7.27
C VAL A 40 -2.37 -16.64 -5.95
N GLY A 41 -3.20 -17.00 -4.96
CA GLY A 41 -2.74 -17.59 -3.70
C GLY A 41 -1.95 -18.89 -3.90
N GLN A 42 -2.40 -19.77 -4.79
CA GLN A 42 -1.70 -21.02 -5.13
C GLN A 42 -0.36 -20.76 -5.82
N ALA A 43 -0.33 -19.88 -6.82
CA ALA A 43 0.88 -19.50 -7.54
C ALA A 43 1.93 -18.91 -6.58
N MET A 44 1.51 -18.00 -5.70
CA MET A 44 2.38 -17.45 -4.65
C MET A 44 2.90 -18.54 -3.71
N GLY A 45 2.02 -19.41 -3.22
CA GLY A 45 2.42 -20.49 -2.32
C GLY A 45 3.42 -21.44 -2.97
N HIS A 46 3.22 -21.77 -4.24
CA HIS A 46 4.17 -22.57 -5.03
C HIS A 46 5.55 -21.93 -5.11
N ILE A 47 5.61 -20.65 -5.47
CA ILE A 47 6.88 -19.91 -5.56
C ILE A 47 7.59 -19.90 -4.20
N LEU A 48 6.85 -19.61 -3.11
CA LEU A 48 7.42 -19.52 -1.77
C LEU A 48 7.93 -20.87 -1.24
N MET A 49 7.29 -21.98 -1.61
CA MET A 49 7.65 -23.32 -1.13
C MET A 49 8.74 -24.01 -1.98
N ARG A 50 8.99 -23.52 -3.20
CA ARG A 50 10.09 -24.00 -4.07
C ARG A 50 11.46 -23.45 -3.69
N ASP A 51 11.50 -22.38 -2.89
CA ASP A 51 12.75 -21.76 -2.47
C ASP A 51 13.60 -22.76 -1.65
N PRO A 52 14.76 -23.22 -2.16
CA PRO A 52 15.60 -24.19 -1.47
C PRO A 52 16.08 -23.70 -0.10
N ALA A 53 16.18 -22.38 0.10
CA ALA A 53 16.52 -21.79 1.39
C ALA A 53 15.46 -22.07 2.48
N ARG A 54 14.32 -22.66 2.11
CA ARG A 54 13.18 -22.94 2.96
C ARG A 54 12.82 -24.43 3.01
N ALA A 55 13.73 -25.30 2.54
CA ALA A 55 13.53 -26.74 2.63
C ALA A 55 13.23 -27.17 4.07
N GLY A 56 12.11 -27.86 4.27
CA GLY A 56 11.69 -28.40 5.57
C GLY A 56 10.96 -27.43 6.51
N ARG A 57 10.57 -26.23 6.04
CA ARG A 57 9.70 -25.31 6.81
C ARG A 57 8.49 -24.85 6.00
N HIS A 58 7.38 -24.57 6.69
CA HIS A 58 6.26 -23.85 6.09
C HIS A 58 6.64 -22.38 5.87
N ALA A 59 6.30 -21.82 4.71
CA ALA A 59 6.35 -20.38 4.50
C ALA A 59 5.25 -19.69 5.32
N LYS A 60 5.51 -18.45 5.73
CA LYS A 60 4.56 -17.62 6.46
C LYS A 60 4.22 -16.36 5.66
N VAL A 61 2.93 -16.09 5.48
CA VAL A 61 2.43 -14.90 4.79
C VAL A 61 1.51 -14.11 5.71
N VAL A 62 1.71 -12.80 5.78
CA VAL A 62 0.76 -11.89 6.44
C VAL A 62 -0.17 -11.27 5.41
N ILE A 63 -1.45 -11.15 5.73
CA ILE A 63 -2.45 -10.53 4.85
C ILE A 63 -3.18 -9.44 5.63
N GLY A 64 -3.15 -8.22 5.08
CA GLY A 64 -4.00 -7.12 5.51
C GLY A 64 -4.91 -6.63 4.40
N LYS A 65 -5.83 -5.76 4.76
CA LYS A 65 -6.80 -5.20 3.83
C LYS A 65 -7.19 -3.78 4.20
N ASP A 66 -7.91 -3.12 3.32
CA ASP A 66 -8.71 -1.95 3.68
C ASP A 66 -10.12 -2.36 4.16
N THR A 67 -11.04 -1.40 4.16
CA THR A 67 -12.39 -1.56 4.71
C THR A 67 -13.44 -1.98 3.69
N ARG A 68 -13.06 -2.24 2.44
CA ARG A 68 -14.01 -2.63 1.37
C ARG A 68 -14.72 -3.93 1.71
N LEU A 69 -16.02 -4.00 1.39
CA LEU A 69 -16.80 -5.24 1.56
C LEU A 69 -16.21 -6.42 0.78
N SER A 70 -15.71 -6.18 -0.44
CA SER A 70 -15.07 -7.22 -1.26
C SER A 70 -13.81 -7.80 -0.63
N GLY A 71 -13.20 -7.11 0.34
CA GLY A 71 -12.03 -7.59 1.05
C GLY A 71 -12.25 -8.92 1.79
N TYR A 72 -13.47 -9.21 2.26
CA TYR A 72 -13.77 -10.52 2.87
C TYR A 72 -13.66 -11.67 1.87
N MET A 73 -14.20 -11.48 0.67
CA MET A 73 -14.14 -12.46 -0.42
C MET A 73 -12.71 -12.70 -0.88
N VAL A 74 -11.95 -11.62 -1.10
CA VAL A 74 -10.56 -11.70 -1.58
C VAL A 74 -9.64 -12.30 -0.50
N GLU A 75 -9.79 -11.90 0.77
CA GLU A 75 -8.99 -12.42 1.90
C GLU A 75 -9.14 -13.93 2.04
N LEU A 76 -10.37 -14.44 1.99
CA LEU A 76 -10.64 -15.87 2.15
C LEU A 76 -10.17 -16.68 0.94
N ALA A 77 -10.34 -16.19 -0.28
CA ALA A 77 -9.85 -16.86 -1.49
C ALA A 77 -8.31 -16.95 -1.51
N LEU A 78 -7.60 -15.85 -1.22
CA LEU A 78 -6.14 -15.84 -1.10
C LEU A 78 -5.66 -16.81 -0.02
N THR A 79 -6.29 -16.74 1.15
CA THR A 79 -5.94 -17.61 2.29
C THR A 79 -6.11 -19.08 1.94
N SER A 80 -7.21 -19.44 1.27
CA SER A 80 -7.46 -20.81 0.84
C SER A 80 -6.40 -21.29 -0.15
N GLY A 81 -6.01 -20.45 -1.12
CA GLY A 81 -5.01 -20.80 -2.13
C GLY A 81 -3.61 -20.98 -1.52
N LEU A 82 -3.23 -20.11 -0.58
CA LEU A 82 -1.96 -20.21 0.14
C LEU A 82 -1.93 -21.45 1.05
N ASN A 83 -2.98 -21.67 1.85
CA ASN A 83 -3.07 -22.85 2.71
C ASN A 83 -3.02 -24.16 1.92
N SER A 84 -3.65 -24.21 0.74
CA SER A 84 -3.61 -25.42 -0.11
C SER A 84 -2.22 -25.76 -0.64
N MET A 85 -1.29 -24.81 -0.60
CA MET A 85 0.13 -24.99 -0.95
C MET A 85 1.03 -25.20 0.27
N GLY A 86 0.44 -25.32 1.47
CA GLY A 86 1.19 -25.53 2.71
C GLY A 86 1.73 -24.25 3.35
N VAL A 87 1.30 -23.07 2.90
CA VAL A 87 1.71 -21.79 3.48
C VAL A 87 0.87 -21.46 4.71
N HIS A 88 1.50 -21.02 5.79
CA HIS A 88 0.79 -20.49 6.96
C HIS A 88 0.41 -19.02 6.76
N VAL A 89 -0.82 -18.66 7.09
CA VAL A 89 -1.37 -17.31 6.87
C VAL A 89 -1.72 -16.63 8.19
N GLU A 90 -1.26 -15.40 8.36
CA GLU A 90 -1.62 -14.54 9.49
C GLU A 90 -2.46 -13.35 8.99
N LEU A 91 -3.72 -13.31 9.41
CA LEU A 91 -4.69 -12.29 9.00
C LEU A 91 -4.65 -11.10 9.97
N LEU A 92 -4.35 -9.92 9.46
CA LEU A 92 -4.14 -8.71 10.25
C LEU A 92 -5.42 -7.84 10.32
N GLY A 93 -6.36 -8.04 9.39
CA GLY A 93 -7.54 -7.19 9.26
C GLY A 93 -7.19 -5.82 8.64
N PRO A 94 -8.00 -4.79 8.91
CA PRO A 94 -7.76 -3.45 8.40
C PRO A 94 -6.49 -2.82 8.96
N LEU A 95 -5.48 -2.60 8.10
CA LEU A 95 -4.23 -1.92 8.45
C LEU A 95 -3.67 -1.21 7.21
N PRO A 96 -3.09 0.01 7.33
CA PRO A 96 -2.49 0.71 6.20
C PRO A 96 -1.50 -0.14 5.39
N THR A 97 -1.45 0.10 4.08
CA THR A 97 -0.44 -0.50 3.17
C THR A 97 0.99 -0.44 3.74
N PRO A 98 1.49 0.73 4.21
CA PRO A 98 2.83 0.80 4.82
C PRO A 98 2.94 -0.02 6.11
N GLY A 99 1.85 -0.17 6.87
CA GLY A 99 1.79 -1.02 8.06
C GLY A 99 1.99 -2.50 7.72
N ILE A 100 1.45 -2.97 6.60
CA ILE A 100 1.65 -4.36 6.15
C ILE A 100 3.09 -4.61 5.71
N GLY A 101 3.72 -3.68 4.98
CA GLY A 101 5.14 -3.76 4.66
C GLY A 101 6.02 -3.84 5.93
N PHE A 102 5.72 -2.99 6.92
CA PHE A 102 6.39 -3.02 8.22
C PHE A 102 6.19 -4.34 8.97
N VAL A 103 4.94 -4.79 9.14
CA VAL A 103 4.61 -6.01 9.90
C VAL A 103 5.20 -7.26 9.25
N THR A 104 5.24 -7.32 7.91
CA THR A 104 5.89 -8.40 7.15
C THR A 104 7.34 -8.60 7.62
N ARG A 105 8.13 -7.53 7.65
CA ARG A 105 9.52 -7.56 8.12
C ARG A 105 9.62 -7.81 9.63
N ASN A 106 8.80 -7.13 10.43
CA ASN A 106 8.84 -7.23 11.89
C ASN A 106 8.54 -8.65 12.39
N MET A 107 7.56 -9.31 11.78
CA MET A 107 7.18 -10.68 12.10
C MET A 107 8.06 -11.73 11.40
N ARG A 108 9.03 -11.34 10.56
CA ARG A 108 9.83 -12.24 9.73
C ARG A 108 8.94 -13.16 8.87
N ALA A 109 7.88 -12.59 8.29
CA ALA A 109 7.08 -13.28 7.30
C ALA A 109 7.86 -13.35 5.98
N ASP A 110 7.58 -14.37 5.18
CA ASP A 110 8.23 -14.59 3.90
C ASP A 110 7.62 -13.72 2.78
N ALA A 111 6.37 -13.27 2.95
CA ALA A 111 5.72 -12.27 2.13
C ALA A 111 4.58 -11.56 2.88
N GLY A 112 4.21 -10.38 2.39
CA GLY A 112 3.03 -9.62 2.82
C GLY A 112 2.08 -9.37 1.67
N ILE A 113 0.77 -9.41 1.93
CA ILE A 113 -0.25 -9.11 0.93
C ILE A 113 -1.17 -8.01 1.46
N VAL A 114 -1.42 -7.01 0.62
CA VAL A 114 -2.40 -5.96 0.87
C VAL A 114 -3.56 -6.12 -0.08
N ILE A 115 -4.77 -6.18 0.47
CA ILE A 115 -6.02 -6.23 -0.29
C ILE A 115 -6.63 -4.83 -0.28
N SER A 116 -6.41 -4.09 -1.37
CA SER A 116 -6.81 -2.68 -1.47
C SER A 116 -6.73 -2.21 -2.93
N ALA A 117 -7.57 -1.21 -3.26
CA ALA A 117 -7.43 -0.40 -4.48
C ALA A 117 -7.10 1.09 -4.17
N SER A 118 -6.49 1.37 -3.01
CA SER A 118 -6.08 2.70 -2.55
C SER A 118 -7.25 3.67 -2.58
N HIS A 119 -7.15 4.74 -3.36
CA HIS A 119 -8.11 5.82 -3.50
C HIS A 119 -9.34 5.50 -4.38
N ASN A 120 -9.40 4.33 -5.04
CA ASN A 120 -10.55 3.99 -5.88
C ASN A 120 -11.86 3.89 -5.07
N ALA A 121 -13.01 4.01 -5.74
CA ALA A 121 -14.32 3.79 -5.12
C ALA A 121 -14.51 2.31 -4.68
N PHE A 122 -15.39 2.06 -3.71
CA PHE A 122 -15.56 0.76 -3.03
C PHE A 122 -15.76 -0.47 -3.94
N MET A 123 -16.26 -0.26 -5.17
CA MET A 123 -16.51 -1.31 -6.16
C MET A 123 -15.21 -1.98 -6.65
N ASP A 124 -14.11 -1.23 -6.70
CA ASP A 124 -12.81 -1.76 -7.08
C ASP A 124 -12.09 -2.38 -5.89
N ASN A 125 -11.22 -3.33 -6.15
CA ASN A 125 -10.28 -3.87 -5.17
C ASN A 125 -8.98 -4.27 -5.89
N GLY A 126 -7.97 -4.67 -5.13
CA GLY A 126 -6.69 -5.09 -5.68
C GLY A 126 -5.87 -5.93 -4.71
N ILE A 127 -4.75 -6.43 -5.20
CA ILE A 127 -3.80 -7.27 -4.49
C ILE A 127 -2.40 -6.71 -4.75
N LYS A 128 -1.76 -6.16 -3.71
CA LYS A 128 -0.35 -5.73 -3.72
C LYS A 128 0.48 -6.76 -2.96
N ILE A 129 1.63 -7.16 -3.49
CA ILE A 129 2.47 -8.20 -2.91
C ILE A 129 3.82 -7.62 -2.51
N PHE A 130 4.20 -7.86 -1.26
CA PHE A 130 5.47 -7.48 -0.66
C PHE A 130 6.33 -8.71 -0.39
N GLY A 131 7.63 -8.61 -0.67
CA GLY A 131 8.62 -9.61 -0.27
C GLY A 131 8.93 -9.56 1.23
N ALA A 132 9.77 -10.49 1.69
CA ALA A 132 10.22 -10.56 3.08
C ALA A 132 10.97 -9.31 3.57
N ASP A 133 11.50 -8.50 2.66
CA ASP A 133 12.18 -7.24 2.97
C ASP A 133 11.21 -6.07 3.21
N GLY A 134 9.90 -6.28 3.01
CA GLY A 134 8.85 -5.28 3.15
C GLY A 134 8.68 -4.37 1.94
N TYR A 135 9.35 -4.66 0.82
CA TYR A 135 9.19 -3.94 -0.45
C TYR A 135 8.36 -4.74 -1.45
N LYS A 136 7.82 -4.07 -2.48
CA LYS A 136 7.09 -4.73 -3.56
C LYS A 136 7.97 -5.79 -4.24
N ILE A 137 7.35 -6.89 -4.66
CA ILE A 137 8.04 -7.94 -5.41
C ILE A 137 8.54 -7.44 -6.77
N PRO A 138 9.63 -8.02 -7.32
CA PRO A 138 10.12 -7.66 -8.66
C PRO A 138 9.17 -8.11 -9.78
N ASP A 139 9.23 -7.43 -10.93
CA ASP A 139 8.45 -7.77 -12.14
C ASP A 139 8.67 -9.20 -12.66
N SER A 140 9.83 -9.80 -12.37
CA SER A 140 10.08 -11.19 -12.71
C SER A 140 9.15 -12.13 -11.93
N VAL A 141 8.86 -11.83 -10.67
CA VAL A 141 7.98 -12.61 -9.81
C VAL A 141 6.53 -12.37 -10.20
N GLU A 142 6.13 -11.13 -10.52
CA GLU A 142 4.79 -10.83 -11.04
C GLU A 142 4.48 -11.64 -12.31
N ARG A 143 5.42 -11.67 -13.27
CA ARG A 143 5.30 -12.44 -14.51
C ARG A 143 5.24 -13.95 -14.26
N GLU A 144 5.97 -14.45 -13.27
CA GLU A 144 5.90 -15.86 -12.89
C GLU A 144 4.53 -16.21 -12.30
N ILE A 145 3.98 -15.36 -11.42
CA ILE A 145 2.63 -15.52 -10.88
C ILE A 145 1.61 -15.52 -12.03
N GLU A 146 1.70 -14.58 -12.98
CA GLU A 146 0.82 -14.54 -14.16
C GLU A 146 0.85 -15.82 -14.97
N ALA A 147 2.04 -16.35 -15.24
CA ALA A 147 2.22 -17.58 -16.00
C ALA A 147 1.62 -18.78 -15.25
N LEU A 148 1.81 -18.87 -13.93
CA LEU A 148 1.24 -19.95 -13.12
C LEU A 148 -0.30 -19.88 -13.10
N VAL A 149 -0.87 -18.68 -12.95
CA VAL A 149 -2.33 -18.49 -12.90
C VAL A 149 -3.00 -18.78 -14.25
N CYS A 150 -2.38 -18.35 -15.36
CA CYS A 150 -2.97 -18.47 -16.69
C CYS A 150 -2.69 -19.80 -17.38
N ASP A 151 -1.47 -20.34 -17.21
CA ASP A 151 -0.94 -21.39 -18.09
C ASP A 151 -0.64 -22.71 -17.36
N THR A 152 -0.81 -22.78 -16.03
CA THR A 152 -0.44 -23.97 -15.22
C THR A 152 -1.64 -24.52 -14.43
N ASP A 153 -1.81 -25.85 -14.46
CA ASP A 153 -2.68 -26.54 -13.49
C ASP A 153 -1.93 -26.67 -12.16
N MET A 154 -2.49 -26.04 -11.11
CA MET A 154 -1.89 -26.04 -9.78
C MET A 154 -2.18 -27.30 -8.96
N ASN A 155 -3.13 -28.14 -9.39
CA ASN A 155 -3.55 -29.33 -8.65
C ASN A 155 -2.40 -30.31 -8.32
N PRO A 156 -1.43 -30.58 -9.22
CA PRO A 156 -0.30 -31.47 -8.91
C PRO A 156 0.66 -30.94 -7.85
N PHE A 157 0.59 -29.64 -7.52
CA PHE A 157 1.49 -28.99 -6.56
C PHE A 157 0.84 -28.77 -5.18
N LEU A 158 -0.42 -29.20 -4.99
CA LEU A 158 -1.10 -29.07 -3.71
C LEU A 158 -0.34 -29.82 -2.61
N ALA A 159 -0.34 -29.23 -1.42
CA ALA A 159 0.30 -29.83 -0.25
C ALA A 159 -0.36 -31.16 0.12
N GLY A 160 0.44 -32.10 0.62
CA GLY A 160 -0.07 -33.33 1.21
C GLY A 160 -0.94 -33.04 2.43
N MET A 161 -1.81 -33.97 2.80
CA MET A 161 -2.79 -33.81 3.88
C MET A 161 -2.18 -33.28 5.20
N ASN A 162 -0.99 -33.73 5.57
CA ASN A 162 -0.31 -33.34 6.80
C ASN A 162 0.43 -32.00 6.69
N ASP A 163 0.62 -31.49 5.47
CA ASP A 163 1.40 -30.30 5.16
C ASP A 163 0.52 -29.10 4.79
N ILE A 164 -0.81 -29.25 4.85
CA ILE A 164 -1.76 -28.15 4.60
C ILE A 164 -1.48 -26.98 5.56
N GLY A 165 -1.46 -25.77 4.98
CA GLY A 165 -1.20 -24.55 5.71
C GLY A 165 -2.30 -24.19 6.69
N ARG A 166 -1.93 -23.46 7.75
CA ARG A 166 -2.85 -22.99 8.79
C ARG A 166 -3.03 -21.50 8.69
N SER A 167 -4.26 -21.02 8.90
CA SER A 167 -4.54 -19.61 9.03
C SER A 167 -4.99 -19.24 10.45
N LYS A 168 -4.58 -18.07 10.92
CA LYS A 168 -5.05 -17.46 12.17
C LYS A 168 -5.15 -15.95 12.05
N ARG A 169 -5.98 -15.33 12.88
CA ARG A 169 -6.05 -13.87 13.01
C ARG A 169 -5.06 -13.38 14.07
N ILE A 170 -4.46 -12.22 13.84
CA ILE A 170 -3.54 -11.56 14.78
C ILE A 170 -4.12 -10.19 15.10
N ASP A 171 -4.44 -9.98 16.37
CA ASP A 171 -5.10 -8.75 16.83
C ASP A 171 -4.11 -7.67 17.33
N ASP A 172 -2.82 -8.02 17.52
CA ASP A 172 -1.80 -7.10 18.05
C ASP A 172 -1.09 -6.26 16.96
N ALA A 173 -1.46 -6.44 15.69
CA ALA A 173 -0.84 -5.74 14.55
C ALA A 173 -1.03 -4.21 14.62
N ASP A 174 -2.21 -3.76 15.04
CA ASP A 174 -2.53 -2.34 15.23
C ASP A 174 -1.54 -1.69 16.21
N GLY A 175 -1.37 -2.29 17.39
CA GLY A 175 -0.46 -1.77 18.42
C GLY A 175 1.00 -1.75 17.97
N ARG A 176 1.45 -2.79 17.25
CA ARG A 176 2.82 -2.84 16.67
C ARG A 176 3.07 -1.68 15.71
N TYR A 177 2.09 -1.39 14.85
CA TYR A 177 2.22 -0.32 13.87
C TYR A 177 2.09 1.07 14.52
N ILE A 178 1.18 1.26 15.49
CA ILE A 178 1.04 2.51 16.25
C ILE A 178 2.38 2.87 16.92
N VAL A 179 3.01 1.91 17.62
CA VAL A 179 4.32 2.14 18.26
C VAL A 179 5.39 2.47 17.23
N TYR A 180 5.43 1.76 16.11
CA TYR A 180 6.39 2.04 15.04
C TYR A 180 6.24 3.45 14.47
N ALA A 181 5.01 3.87 14.14
CA ALA A 181 4.74 5.19 13.59
C ALA A 181 5.07 6.30 14.60
N LYS A 182 4.71 6.13 15.88
CA LYS A 182 5.05 7.08 16.94
C LYS A 182 6.56 7.23 17.14
N ASN A 183 7.34 6.14 17.01
CA ASN A 183 8.80 6.19 17.13
C ASN A 183 9.49 7.00 16.01
N ALA A 184 8.78 7.37 14.94
CA ALA A 184 9.28 8.32 13.95
C ALA A 184 9.19 9.78 14.43
N PHE A 185 8.38 10.05 15.46
CA PHE A 185 8.29 11.36 16.12
C PHE A 185 9.31 11.44 17.27
N PRO A 186 10.10 12.53 17.40
CA PRO A 186 11.13 12.62 18.44
C PRO A 186 10.53 12.59 19.85
N LEU A 187 11.17 11.86 20.76
CA LEU A 187 10.67 11.60 22.12
C LEU A 187 10.60 12.86 23.00
N GLU A 188 11.38 13.88 22.68
CA GLU A 188 11.41 15.17 23.36
C GLU A 188 10.22 16.08 23.03
N TYR A 189 9.42 15.73 22.01
CA TYR A 189 8.24 16.49 21.60
C TYR A 189 6.96 15.73 21.91
N THR A 190 5.90 16.51 22.16
CA THR A 190 4.51 16.04 22.16
C THR A 190 3.71 16.90 21.18
N LEU A 191 2.47 16.50 20.91
CA LEU A 191 1.49 17.29 20.17
C LEU A 191 0.50 17.98 21.12
N ASP A 192 0.85 18.13 22.41
CA ASP A 192 0.00 18.79 23.40
C ASP A 192 -0.33 20.23 22.96
N GLY A 193 -1.61 20.57 23.03
CA GLY A 193 -2.10 21.87 22.59
C GLY A 193 -2.30 22.02 21.08
N MET A 194 -1.96 21.00 20.27
CA MET A 194 -2.30 20.97 18.86
C MET A 194 -3.69 20.38 18.63
N ARG A 195 -4.48 21.05 17.80
CA ARG A 195 -5.77 20.57 17.29
C ARG A 195 -5.60 20.10 15.85
N ILE A 196 -5.92 18.83 15.60
CA ILE A 196 -5.76 18.18 14.29
C ILE A 196 -7.12 17.72 13.78
N VAL A 197 -7.46 18.12 12.55
CA VAL A 197 -8.54 17.47 11.80
C VAL A 197 -7.95 16.33 10.98
N LEU A 198 -8.44 15.11 11.19
CA LEU A 198 -7.94 13.91 10.53
C LEU A 198 -9.06 13.22 9.74
N ASP A 199 -8.94 13.16 8.41
CA ASP A 199 -9.82 12.35 7.55
C ASP A 199 -9.15 11.01 7.21
N CYS A 200 -9.74 9.93 7.71
CA CYS A 200 -9.27 8.56 7.46
C CYS A 200 -9.90 7.91 6.24
N ALA A 201 -10.69 8.64 5.44
CA ALA A 201 -11.34 8.18 4.20
C ALA A 201 -12.27 6.95 4.36
N ASN A 202 -12.71 6.66 5.59
CA ASN A 202 -13.30 5.38 5.99
C ASN A 202 -12.44 4.18 5.57
N GLY A 203 -11.11 4.35 5.49
CA GLY A 203 -10.15 3.41 4.97
C GLY A 203 -9.40 2.63 6.04
N ALA A 204 -8.27 2.03 5.67
CA ALA A 204 -7.49 1.12 6.49
C ALA A 204 -6.90 1.76 7.76
N SER A 205 -6.71 3.09 7.77
CA SER A 205 -6.12 3.83 8.88
C SER A 205 -7.11 4.24 9.97
N TYR A 206 -8.41 3.96 9.83
CA TYR A 206 -9.48 4.52 10.66
C TYR A 206 -9.34 4.27 12.18
N LYS A 207 -8.62 3.21 12.58
CA LYS A 207 -8.28 2.95 13.98
C LYS A 207 -6.93 3.51 14.37
N VAL A 208 -5.90 3.18 13.58
CA VAL A 208 -4.50 3.42 13.96
C VAL A 208 -4.11 4.89 13.86
N ALA A 209 -4.60 5.63 12.85
CA ALA A 209 -4.21 7.02 12.67
C ALA A 209 -4.73 7.93 13.81
N PRO A 210 -6.02 7.86 14.21
CA PRO A 210 -6.49 8.61 15.38
C PRO A 210 -5.70 8.26 16.65
N ALA A 211 -5.45 6.98 16.91
CA ALA A 211 -4.72 6.52 18.08
C ALA A 211 -3.29 7.08 18.12
N ILE A 212 -2.57 7.10 16.99
CA ILE A 212 -1.21 7.66 16.90
C ILE A 212 -1.18 9.11 17.36
N PHE A 213 -2.04 9.97 16.80
CA PHE A 213 -2.03 11.39 17.12
C PHE A 213 -2.54 11.68 18.54
N GLN A 214 -3.57 10.96 19.00
CA GLN A 214 -4.11 11.10 20.37
C GLN A 214 -3.08 10.67 21.43
N GLU A 215 -2.39 9.55 21.22
CA GLU A 215 -1.34 9.09 22.14
C GLU A 215 -0.08 9.98 22.15
N LEU A 216 0.07 10.85 21.15
CA LEU A 216 1.10 11.89 21.11
C LEU A 216 0.65 13.20 21.78
N GLY A 217 -0.61 13.32 22.22
CA GLY A 217 -1.13 14.46 22.97
C GLY A 217 -2.07 15.40 22.20
N ALA A 218 -2.31 15.16 20.90
CA ALA A 218 -3.15 16.04 20.09
C ALA A 218 -4.65 15.94 20.44
N GLU A 219 -5.36 17.07 20.33
CA GLU A 219 -6.81 17.07 20.20
C GLU A 219 -7.20 16.69 18.77
N VAL A 220 -7.75 15.49 18.57
CA VAL A 220 -8.04 14.97 17.23
C VAL A 220 -9.54 14.99 16.92
N ILE A 221 -9.92 15.78 15.91
CA ILE A 221 -11.25 15.74 15.29
C ILE A 221 -11.21 14.78 14.11
N VAL A 222 -11.83 13.62 14.25
CA VAL A 222 -11.76 12.56 13.24
C VAL A 222 -12.95 12.64 12.28
N LEU A 223 -12.66 12.62 10.99
CA LEU A 223 -13.60 12.47 9.89
C LEU A 223 -13.39 11.10 9.22
N GLY A 224 -14.46 10.53 8.68
CA GLY A 224 -14.34 9.29 7.90
C GLY A 224 -13.76 8.11 8.69
N ASN A 225 -14.26 7.84 9.90
CA ASN A 225 -13.79 6.74 10.75
C ASN A 225 -14.86 5.67 11.08
N THR A 226 -15.97 5.66 10.35
CA THR A 226 -17.05 4.68 10.53
C THR A 226 -17.24 3.88 9.24
N PRO A 227 -16.28 3.02 8.88
CA PRO A 227 -16.38 2.21 7.67
C PRO A 227 -17.57 1.25 7.72
N ASN A 228 -18.30 1.14 6.62
CA ASN A 228 -19.44 0.23 6.49
C ASN A 228 -19.32 -0.77 5.33
N GLY A 229 -18.16 -0.82 4.67
CA GLY A 229 -17.91 -1.66 3.50
C GLY A 229 -18.17 -0.97 2.15
N PHE A 230 -18.88 0.16 2.14
CA PHE A 230 -19.32 0.88 0.93
C PHE A 230 -18.82 2.33 0.86
N ASN A 231 -18.52 2.95 2.00
CA ASN A 231 -18.24 4.38 2.13
C ASN A 231 -16.74 4.76 2.10
N ILE A 232 -15.86 3.83 1.74
CA ILE A 232 -14.43 4.13 1.56
C ILE A 232 -14.25 5.13 0.40
N ASN A 233 -13.45 6.17 0.63
CA ASN A 233 -13.16 7.26 -0.32
C ASN A 233 -14.40 8.01 -0.87
N ASP A 234 -15.60 7.80 -0.31
CA ASP A 234 -16.81 8.49 -0.77
C ASP A 234 -16.78 9.97 -0.33
N LYS A 235 -16.36 10.84 -1.25
CA LYS A 235 -16.16 12.28 -1.01
C LYS A 235 -15.33 12.55 0.26
N ALA A 236 -14.32 11.72 0.48
CA ALA A 236 -13.48 11.71 1.66
C ALA A 236 -12.04 11.35 1.31
N GLY A 237 -11.11 11.72 2.18
CA GLY A 237 -9.70 11.38 2.05
C GLY A 237 -8.92 12.28 1.11
N ALA A 238 -7.69 11.86 0.80
CA ALA A 238 -6.69 12.68 0.10
C ALA A 238 -7.15 13.25 -1.26
N LEU A 239 -8.11 12.61 -1.94
CA LEU A 239 -8.69 13.10 -3.19
C LEU A 239 -9.76 14.18 -3.03
N TYR A 240 -10.30 14.33 -1.82
CA TYR A 240 -11.37 15.29 -1.50
C TYR A 240 -10.95 16.21 -0.32
N PRO A 241 -9.81 16.92 -0.42
CA PRO A 241 -9.25 17.66 0.71
C PRO A 241 -10.10 18.86 1.14
N ALA A 242 -11.04 19.31 0.29
CA ALA A 242 -11.98 20.39 0.62
C ALA A 242 -12.75 20.12 1.93
N ARG A 243 -13.16 18.87 2.17
CA ARG A 243 -13.85 18.47 3.40
C ARG A 243 -13.01 18.72 4.64
N VAL A 244 -11.71 18.40 4.58
CA VAL A 244 -10.77 18.66 5.68
C VAL A 244 -10.52 20.15 5.83
N ALA A 245 -10.38 20.89 4.73
CA ALA A 245 -10.18 22.33 4.76
C ALA A 245 -11.33 23.09 5.43
N GLU A 246 -12.57 22.76 5.08
CA GLU A 246 -13.77 23.33 5.72
C GLU A 246 -13.79 23.01 7.22
N ALA A 247 -13.48 21.77 7.60
CA ALA A 247 -13.43 21.36 8.99
C ALA A 247 -12.30 22.06 9.77
N VAL A 248 -11.12 22.26 9.18
CA VAL A 248 -10.01 23.00 9.81
C VAL A 248 -10.46 24.41 10.18
N LEU A 249 -11.11 25.12 9.25
CA LEU A 249 -11.65 26.46 9.51
C LEU A 249 -12.78 26.44 10.56
N GLN A 250 -13.69 25.47 10.46
CA GLN A 250 -14.83 25.34 11.38
C GLN A 250 -14.37 25.10 12.82
N TYR A 251 -13.41 24.19 13.01
CA TYR A 251 -12.90 23.81 14.33
C TYR A 251 -11.72 24.66 14.78
N ARG A 252 -11.24 25.61 13.96
CA ARG A 252 -10.01 26.39 14.22
C ARG A 252 -8.83 25.47 14.56
N ALA A 253 -8.66 24.44 13.76
CA ALA A 253 -7.58 23.47 13.91
C ALA A 253 -6.27 24.05 13.39
N ASP A 254 -5.15 23.60 13.95
CA ASP A 254 -3.81 24.04 13.54
C ASP A 254 -3.39 23.40 12.21
N VAL A 255 -3.91 22.18 11.94
CA VAL A 255 -3.59 21.43 10.74
C VAL A 255 -4.70 20.42 10.41
N GLY A 256 -4.90 20.23 9.10
CA GLY A 256 -5.69 19.13 8.56
C GLY A 256 -4.80 18.05 7.94
N ILE A 257 -5.16 16.79 8.15
CA ILE A 257 -4.49 15.62 7.57
C ILE A 257 -5.54 14.76 6.90
N SER A 258 -5.36 14.50 5.61
CA SER A 258 -6.27 13.68 4.80
C SER A 258 -5.52 12.50 4.22
N LEU A 259 -5.89 11.29 4.65
CA LEU A 259 -5.33 10.03 4.17
C LEU A 259 -6.23 9.46 3.07
N ASP A 260 -5.71 8.57 2.23
CA ASP A 260 -6.54 7.81 1.28
C ASP A 260 -6.96 6.43 1.85
N GLY A 261 -7.70 5.66 1.05
CA GLY A 261 -8.36 4.43 1.48
C GLY A 261 -7.45 3.38 2.10
N ASP A 262 -6.19 3.28 1.71
CA ASP A 262 -5.20 2.40 2.35
C ASP A 262 -4.03 3.14 2.99
N ALA A 263 -4.14 4.46 3.10
CA ALA A 263 -3.22 5.37 3.76
C ALA A 263 -1.77 5.20 3.28
N ASP A 264 -1.58 5.06 1.96
CA ASP A 264 -0.28 5.23 1.31
C ASP A 264 -0.09 6.66 0.77
N ARG A 265 -1.10 7.52 0.88
CA ARG A 265 -1.03 8.95 0.55
C ARG A 265 -1.46 9.82 1.70
N VAL A 266 -0.86 11.00 1.75
CA VAL A 266 -1.26 12.10 2.63
C VAL A 266 -1.36 13.42 1.87
N VAL A 267 -2.45 14.14 2.10
CA VAL A 267 -2.61 15.55 1.74
C VAL A 267 -2.88 16.32 3.02
N MET A 268 -2.18 17.44 3.20
CA MET A 268 -2.32 18.28 4.37
C MET A 268 -3.12 19.55 4.06
N VAL A 269 -3.61 20.21 5.09
CA VAL A 269 -4.27 21.52 5.01
C VAL A 269 -3.73 22.41 6.12
N ASP A 270 -3.36 23.64 5.78
CA ASP A 270 -2.90 24.62 6.78
C ASP A 270 -4.05 25.22 7.60
N ASP A 271 -3.72 26.02 8.62
CA ASP A 271 -4.65 26.71 9.52
C ASP A 271 -5.61 27.69 8.81
N LYS A 272 -5.33 28.03 7.54
CA LYS A 272 -6.12 28.92 6.70
C LYS A 272 -6.96 28.18 5.68
N GLY A 273 -6.95 26.85 5.70
CA GLY A 273 -7.71 26.01 4.77
C GLY A 273 -7.04 25.83 3.40
N ASN A 274 -5.76 26.20 3.23
CA ASN A 274 -5.05 25.97 1.98
C ASN A 274 -4.52 24.53 1.91
N VAL A 275 -4.72 23.90 0.76
CA VAL A 275 -4.25 22.53 0.51
C VAL A 275 -2.74 22.50 0.32
N VAL A 276 -2.08 21.63 1.08
CA VAL A 276 -0.65 21.33 1.05
C VAL A 276 -0.48 19.92 0.48
N ASN A 277 -0.27 19.84 -0.84
CA ASN A 277 -0.10 18.56 -1.56
C ASN A 277 1.30 17.94 -1.37
N GLY A 278 1.54 16.79 -2.02
CA GLY A 278 2.79 16.03 -1.87
C GLY A 278 4.06 16.80 -2.23
N ASP A 279 4.03 17.70 -3.23
CA ASP A 279 5.20 18.51 -3.59
C ASP A 279 5.59 19.48 -2.47
N HIS A 280 4.60 20.08 -1.79
CA HIS A 280 4.85 20.94 -0.65
C HIS A 280 5.40 20.15 0.54
N ILE A 281 4.86 18.97 0.81
CA ILE A 281 5.33 18.11 1.89
C ILE A 281 6.77 17.65 1.62
N LEU A 282 7.09 17.26 0.39
CA LEU A 282 8.46 16.93 -0.03
C LEU A 282 9.41 18.11 0.16
N ALA A 283 9.00 19.32 -0.22
CA ALA A 283 9.81 20.51 -0.01
C ALA A 283 10.07 20.78 1.48
N ILE A 284 9.05 20.74 2.32
CA ILE A 284 9.17 20.94 3.78
C ILE A 284 10.11 19.90 4.38
N ALA A 285 9.90 18.61 4.06
CA ALA A 285 10.72 17.52 4.56
C ALA A 285 12.18 17.63 4.08
N ALA A 286 12.41 17.96 2.81
CA ALA A 286 13.75 18.10 2.24
C ALA A 286 14.54 19.23 2.90
N LEU A 287 13.92 20.40 3.09
CA LEU A 287 14.55 21.53 3.77
C LEU A 287 14.86 21.20 5.22
N HIS A 288 13.91 20.58 5.95
CA HIS A 288 14.13 20.16 7.34
C HIS A 288 15.26 19.14 7.46
N LEU A 289 15.27 18.11 6.62
CA LEU A 289 16.33 17.09 6.63
C LEU A 289 17.69 17.65 6.21
N LYS A 290 17.73 18.65 5.32
CA LYS A 290 18.96 19.32 4.92
C LYS A 290 19.54 20.15 6.06
N ASP A 291 18.70 20.94 6.73
CA ASP A 291 19.10 21.77 7.87
C ASP A 291 19.72 20.92 9.00
N ARG A 292 19.16 19.72 9.22
CA ARG A 292 19.68 18.73 10.17
C ARG A 292 20.88 17.91 9.67
N GLY A 293 21.31 18.10 8.42
CA GLY A 293 22.38 17.32 7.80
C GLY A 293 22.05 15.84 7.58
N THR A 294 20.77 15.46 7.62
CA THR A 294 20.30 14.07 7.48
C THR A 294 19.73 13.74 6.10
N LEU A 295 19.58 14.73 5.21
CA LEU A 295 19.18 14.50 3.81
C LEU A 295 20.31 13.83 3.03
N ARG A 296 20.19 12.51 2.81
CA ARG A 296 21.23 11.72 2.13
C ARG A 296 21.53 12.28 0.75
N LYS A 297 22.82 12.58 0.52
CA LYS A 297 23.34 13.14 -0.74
C LYS A 297 22.68 14.47 -1.15
N ASN A 298 22.02 15.19 -0.22
CA ASN A 298 21.25 16.39 -0.53
C ASN A 298 20.33 16.21 -1.75
N THR A 299 19.63 15.07 -1.82
CA THR A 299 18.83 14.70 -3.00
C THR A 299 17.41 14.29 -2.61
N VAL A 300 16.44 14.70 -3.41
CA VAL A 300 15.04 14.27 -3.36
C VAL A 300 14.71 13.56 -4.67
N VAL A 301 14.00 12.43 -4.59
CA VAL A 301 13.50 11.72 -5.77
C VAL A 301 12.03 12.11 -6.00
N ALA A 302 11.67 12.54 -7.19
CA ALA A 302 10.29 12.90 -7.52
C ALA A 302 9.92 12.39 -8.92
N THR A 303 8.64 12.15 -9.19
CA THR A 303 8.24 11.76 -10.55
C THR A 303 8.21 12.96 -11.49
N GLN A 304 8.11 12.72 -12.79
CA GLN A 304 7.97 13.79 -13.79
C GLN A 304 6.73 14.70 -13.58
N MET A 305 5.75 14.27 -12.77
CA MET A 305 4.52 15.02 -12.49
C MET A 305 4.69 16.12 -11.44
N SER A 306 5.74 16.07 -10.61
CA SER A 306 5.96 17.08 -9.56
C SER A 306 6.28 18.46 -10.15
N ASN A 307 5.70 19.50 -9.56
CA ASN A 307 5.71 20.87 -10.07
C ASN A 307 7.13 21.47 -10.20
N PHE A 308 7.34 22.35 -11.19
CA PHE A 308 8.62 23.05 -11.40
C PHE A 308 9.06 23.93 -10.21
N GLY A 309 8.11 24.40 -9.40
CA GLY A 309 8.38 25.13 -8.17
C GLY A 309 9.22 24.32 -7.17
N LEU A 310 9.06 22.99 -7.15
CA LEU A 310 9.89 22.10 -6.34
C LEU A 310 11.35 22.15 -6.81
N ASP A 311 11.62 22.02 -8.13
CA ASP A 311 13.01 22.08 -8.64
C ASP A 311 13.67 23.42 -8.32
N LYS A 312 12.93 24.52 -8.51
CA LYS A 312 13.44 25.86 -8.24
C LYS A 312 13.83 26.01 -6.78
N LEU A 313 12.94 25.67 -5.85
CA LEU A 313 13.19 25.78 -4.41
C LEU A 313 14.33 24.85 -3.96
N MET A 314 14.36 23.62 -4.44
CA MET A 314 15.43 22.66 -4.11
C MET A 314 16.78 23.17 -4.62
N LYS A 315 16.86 23.68 -5.85
CA LYS A 315 18.09 24.25 -6.42
C LYS A 315 18.60 25.46 -5.64
N GLU A 316 17.72 26.39 -5.27
CA GLU A 316 18.05 27.56 -4.43
C GLU A 316 18.64 27.15 -3.09
N ASN A 317 18.20 26.01 -2.56
CA ASN A 317 18.70 25.44 -1.32
C ASN A 317 19.79 24.39 -1.55
N GLY A 318 20.40 24.27 -2.74
CA GLY A 318 21.48 23.30 -3.01
C GLY A 318 21.07 21.83 -2.78
N ILE A 319 19.83 21.48 -3.11
CA ILE A 319 19.27 20.13 -3.10
C ILE A 319 19.07 19.70 -4.56
N ALA A 320 19.53 18.52 -4.92
CA ALA A 320 19.30 17.93 -6.23
C ALA A 320 17.91 17.28 -6.27
N VAL A 321 17.22 17.39 -7.41
CA VAL A 321 15.98 16.65 -7.69
C VAL A 321 16.27 15.62 -8.77
N VAL A 322 16.09 14.34 -8.43
CA VAL A 322 16.17 13.24 -9.38
C VAL A 322 14.76 12.92 -9.86
N ARG A 323 14.58 12.88 -11.18
CA ARG A 323 13.27 12.63 -11.82
C ARG A 323 13.16 11.18 -12.27
N THR A 324 12.04 10.54 -11.91
CA THR A 324 11.69 9.17 -12.36
C THR A 324 10.40 9.17 -13.18
N ASP A 325 10.12 8.05 -13.84
CA ASP A 325 8.79 7.80 -14.42
C ASP A 325 7.70 7.78 -13.33
N VAL A 326 6.44 7.92 -13.76
CA VAL A 326 5.28 7.98 -12.86
C VAL A 326 5.01 6.62 -12.22
N GLY A 327 4.80 6.61 -10.91
CA GLY A 327 4.59 5.41 -10.12
C GLY A 327 5.58 5.27 -8.97
N ASP A 328 5.04 5.02 -7.78
CA ASP A 328 5.78 4.82 -6.52
C ASP A 328 6.93 3.82 -6.62
N LYS A 329 6.76 2.75 -7.40
CA LYS A 329 7.78 1.73 -7.64
C LYS A 329 9.07 2.33 -8.19
N TYR A 330 9.01 3.23 -9.17
CA TYR A 330 10.19 3.83 -9.78
C TYR A 330 10.91 4.79 -8.82
N VAL A 331 10.14 5.52 -8.00
CA VAL A 331 10.68 6.36 -6.94
C VAL A 331 11.47 5.50 -5.94
N VAL A 332 10.86 4.43 -5.44
CA VAL A 332 11.51 3.52 -4.47
C VAL A 332 12.72 2.80 -5.07
N GLU A 333 12.65 2.35 -6.32
CA GLU A 333 13.78 1.72 -7.02
C GLU A 333 14.98 2.66 -7.13
N GLU A 334 14.76 3.91 -7.54
CA GLU A 334 15.80 4.92 -7.65
C GLU A 334 16.38 5.29 -6.28
N MET A 335 15.52 5.44 -5.26
CA MET A 335 15.95 5.65 -3.87
C MET A 335 16.83 4.51 -3.37
N ARG A 336 16.46 3.25 -3.61
CA ARG A 336 17.25 2.08 -3.17
C ARG A 336 18.57 1.97 -3.92
N LYS A 337 18.54 2.11 -5.25
CA LYS A 337 19.71 2.01 -6.12
C LYS A 337 20.80 3.01 -5.72
N ASN A 338 20.39 4.23 -5.37
CA ASN A 338 21.31 5.32 -5.07
C ASN A 338 21.36 5.71 -3.58
N ASN A 339 20.73 4.93 -2.70
CA ASN A 339 20.73 5.13 -1.25
C ASN A 339 20.26 6.53 -0.81
N TYR A 340 19.19 7.04 -1.43
CA TYR A 340 18.48 8.25 -1.02
C TYR A 340 17.52 7.96 0.14
N CYS A 341 17.08 8.99 0.87
CA CYS A 341 16.20 8.83 2.04
C CYS A 341 14.87 9.58 1.95
N LEU A 342 14.64 10.36 0.89
CA LEU A 342 13.39 11.08 0.67
C LEU A 342 13.03 11.03 -0.82
N GLY A 343 11.78 10.71 -1.11
CA GLY A 343 11.22 10.84 -2.43
C GLY A 343 9.70 10.77 -2.37
N GLY A 344 9.02 10.99 -3.49
CA GLY A 344 7.57 10.89 -3.52
C GLY A 344 6.91 11.45 -4.77
N GLU A 345 5.61 11.62 -4.68
CA GLU A 345 4.74 12.09 -5.74
C GLU A 345 3.86 13.25 -5.26
N GLN A 346 3.47 14.14 -6.18
CA GLN A 346 2.52 15.23 -5.92
C GLN A 346 1.19 14.74 -5.31
N SER A 347 0.81 13.49 -5.59
CA SER A 347 -0.39 12.83 -5.06
C SER A 347 -0.40 12.65 -3.54
N GLY A 348 0.76 12.82 -2.88
CA GLY A 348 0.92 12.62 -1.44
C GLY A 348 1.52 11.28 -1.05
N HIS A 349 1.95 10.45 -2.01
CA HIS A 349 2.75 9.25 -1.75
C HIS A 349 4.22 9.64 -1.53
N ILE A 350 4.73 9.50 -0.31
CA ILE A 350 6.02 10.06 0.16
C ILE A 350 6.81 8.99 0.93
#